data_AF-A0AAE9WUZ4-F1
#
_entry.id   AF-A0AAE9WUZ4-F1
#
_cell.length_a   1.000
_cell.length_b   1.000
_cell.length_c   1.000
_cell.angle_alpha   90.00
_cell.angle_beta   90.00
_cell.angle_gamma   90.00
#
_symmetry.space_group_name_H-M   'P 1'
#
loop_
_entity.id
_entity.type
_entity.pdbx_description
1 polymer ?
#
loop_
_entity_poly.entity_id
_entity_poly.type
_entity_poly.pdbx_seq_one_letter_code
_entity_poly.pdbx_strand_id
1 'polypeptide(L)'
;MNKKVCEKFRSIWEFFPDKLNKGEYEFNDQNFLNGYCDSNSCDSAFERINGGCLYLFKQIFGTSELFKSVANSNINIVEYILIWLSYMLNLKEQPGNDNNLNFFYSTTIDNDKYKISITGVENDYKNYKDLIDKKKYFLGMDKKIISNFYEAFKLLCEMYAEFDDKSSYCANCSKNASNFVNKYKEMNQDSVINSNDYYKQLLSTLSNDYINFKNHCNSSGNCKDYPDLPKIENMQTSAHISEDTSASSSVTNKLFTVLSIFGVIAFLLGISYKYSLFGFRKRFQKQKLREKLKNIKKRMNH
;
A
#
# COMPACT_ATOMS: atom_id res chain seq x y z
N MET A 1 -4.80 10.83 3.95
CA MET A 1 -5.89 10.09 3.30
C MET A 1 -7.01 11.06 2.91
N ASN A 2 -7.83 10.75 1.91
CA ASN A 2 -9.01 11.55 1.56
C ASN A 2 -10.20 10.68 1.10
N LYS A 3 -11.40 11.27 1.13
CA LYS A 3 -12.67 10.60 0.78
C LYS A 3 -12.67 9.99 -0.62
N LYS A 4 -12.27 10.76 -1.65
CA LYS A 4 -12.29 10.30 -3.05
C LYS A 4 -11.44 9.04 -3.26
N VAL A 5 -10.29 8.95 -2.61
CA VAL A 5 -9.39 7.78 -2.69
C VAL A 5 -10.04 6.58 -2.03
N CYS A 6 -10.63 6.77 -0.85
CA CYS A 6 -11.30 5.69 -0.13
C CYS A 6 -12.57 5.19 -0.80
N GLU A 7 -13.29 6.06 -1.52
CA GLU A 7 -14.40 5.64 -2.38
C GLU A 7 -13.93 4.65 -3.47
N LYS A 8 -12.74 4.85 -4.06
CA LYS A 8 -12.18 3.89 -5.03
C LYS A 8 -11.86 2.54 -4.41
N PHE A 9 -11.30 2.51 -3.20
CA PHE A 9 -11.08 1.25 -2.47
C PHE A 9 -12.40 0.58 -2.09
N ARG A 10 -13.39 1.35 -1.62
CA ARG A 10 -14.73 0.83 -1.30
C ARG A 10 -15.39 0.18 -2.51
N SER A 11 -15.29 0.81 -3.69
CA SER A 11 -15.76 0.20 -4.94
C SER A 11 -15.05 -1.11 -5.26
N ILE A 12 -13.77 -1.28 -4.91
CA ILE A 12 -13.12 -2.58 -5.10
C ILE A 12 -13.70 -3.61 -4.14
N TRP A 13 -13.83 -3.30 -2.85
CA TRP A 13 -14.32 -4.27 -1.85
C TRP A 13 -15.76 -4.75 -2.13
N GLU A 14 -16.58 -3.91 -2.75
CA GLU A 14 -17.94 -4.26 -3.17
C GLU A 14 -17.96 -5.34 -4.26
N PHE A 15 -17.06 -5.27 -5.25
CA PHE A 15 -17.07 -6.17 -6.41
C PHE A 15 -16.01 -7.28 -6.33
N PHE A 16 -15.01 -7.09 -5.47
CA PHE A 16 -13.94 -8.04 -5.19
C PHE A 16 -13.61 -8.01 -3.67
N PRO A 17 -14.41 -8.74 -2.87
CA PRO A 17 -14.25 -8.81 -1.42
C PRO A 17 -12.85 -9.25 -0.98
N ASP A 18 -12.43 -8.68 0.14
CA ASP A 18 -11.12 -8.88 0.76
C ASP A 18 -11.08 -10.08 1.73
N LYS A 19 -11.92 -11.08 1.47
CA LYS A 19 -12.08 -12.31 2.25
C LYS A 19 -12.29 -13.48 1.31
N LEU A 20 -11.86 -14.66 1.74
CA LEU A 20 -12.13 -15.90 1.03
C LEU A 20 -13.46 -16.50 1.51
N ASN A 21 -14.25 -17.06 0.59
CA ASN A 21 -15.36 -17.95 0.92
C ASN A 21 -14.97 -19.38 0.58
N LYS A 22 -15.07 -20.28 1.57
CA LYS A 22 -14.67 -21.70 1.45
C LYS A 22 -13.25 -21.88 0.86
N GLY A 23 -12.33 -20.95 1.18
CA GLY A 23 -10.94 -20.98 0.71
C GLY A 23 -10.72 -20.43 -0.71
N GLU A 24 -11.76 -19.89 -1.34
CA GLU A 24 -11.71 -19.31 -2.69
C GLU A 24 -12.04 -17.83 -2.67
N TYR A 25 -11.50 -17.11 -3.66
CA TYR A 25 -11.86 -15.72 -3.89
C TYR A 25 -13.26 -15.66 -4.46
N GLU A 26 -14.09 -14.78 -3.92
CA GLU A 26 -15.39 -14.45 -4.50
C GLU A 26 -15.33 -13.14 -5.26
N PHE A 27 -16.08 -13.06 -6.34
CA PHE A 27 -16.23 -11.85 -7.13
C PHE A 27 -17.45 -11.98 -8.02
N ASN A 28 -18.08 -10.85 -8.31
CA ASN A 28 -19.12 -10.82 -9.32
C ASN A 28 -18.49 -10.85 -10.71
N ASP A 29 -18.98 -11.72 -11.58
CA ASP A 29 -18.60 -11.68 -13.00
C ASP A 29 -19.15 -10.42 -13.66
N GLN A 30 -18.43 -9.92 -14.67
CA GLN A 30 -18.83 -8.75 -15.47
C GLN A 30 -19.00 -7.45 -14.67
N ASN A 31 -17.95 -7.02 -13.99
CA ASN A 31 -17.93 -5.72 -13.30
C ASN A 31 -16.91 -4.74 -13.92
N PHE A 32 -16.81 -3.53 -13.37
CA PHE A 32 -15.94 -2.48 -13.93
C PHE A 32 -14.45 -2.85 -13.98
N LEU A 33 -13.98 -3.77 -13.13
CA LEU A 33 -12.59 -4.24 -13.11
C LEU A 33 -12.21 -4.97 -14.39
N ASN A 34 -13.19 -5.55 -15.10
CA ASN A 34 -12.97 -6.22 -16.38
C ASN A 34 -12.32 -5.30 -17.42
N GLY A 35 -12.64 -4.01 -17.41
CA GLY A 35 -12.04 -3.00 -18.30
C GLY A 35 -10.55 -2.73 -18.03
N TYR A 36 -9.97 -3.35 -16.99
CA TYR A 36 -8.57 -3.20 -16.61
C TYR A 36 -7.76 -4.50 -16.85
N CYS A 37 -8.41 -5.58 -17.29
CA CYS A 37 -7.80 -6.86 -17.66
C CYS A 37 -7.44 -6.93 -19.17
N ASP A 38 -6.54 -7.84 -19.57
CA ASP A 38 -6.03 -7.93 -20.95
C ASP A 38 -7.08 -8.41 -21.96
N SER A 39 -7.94 -9.35 -21.57
CA SER A 39 -8.98 -9.94 -22.41
C SER A 39 -10.34 -9.26 -22.29
N ASN A 40 -10.45 -8.10 -21.61
CA ASN A 40 -11.71 -7.54 -21.12
C ASN A 40 -12.53 -8.52 -20.25
N SER A 41 -11.90 -9.60 -19.81
CA SER A 41 -12.35 -10.56 -18.83
C SER A 41 -11.22 -10.74 -17.81
N CYS A 42 -11.56 -10.90 -16.54
CA CYS A 42 -10.60 -11.26 -15.52
C CYS A 42 -10.99 -12.68 -15.06
N ASP A 43 -10.43 -13.69 -15.72
CA ASP A 43 -10.91 -15.08 -15.59
C ASP A 43 -10.28 -15.78 -14.39
N SER A 44 -9.17 -15.24 -13.87
CA SER A 44 -8.53 -15.72 -12.66
C SER A 44 -8.52 -14.67 -11.53
N ALA A 45 -8.42 -15.15 -10.28
CA ALA A 45 -8.21 -14.28 -9.12
C ALA A 45 -6.95 -13.40 -9.28
N PHE A 46 -5.89 -13.95 -9.89
CA PHE A 46 -4.66 -13.20 -10.16
C PHE A 46 -4.89 -12.02 -11.12
N GLU A 47 -5.63 -12.26 -12.20
CA GLU A 47 -6.02 -11.20 -13.15
C GLU A 47 -6.93 -10.17 -12.49
N ARG A 48 -7.83 -10.58 -11.60
CA ARG A 48 -8.71 -9.64 -10.86
C ARG A 48 -7.94 -8.76 -9.87
N ILE A 49 -6.99 -9.34 -9.15
CA ILE A 49 -6.06 -8.58 -8.31
C ILE A 49 -5.29 -7.56 -9.16
N ASN A 50 -4.82 -7.97 -10.35
CA ASN A 50 -4.16 -7.06 -11.28
C ASN A 50 -5.09 -5.96 -11.81
N GLY A 51 -6.32 -6.31 -12.21
CA GLY A 51 -7.34 -5.37 -12.66
C GLY A 51 -7.67 -4.33 -11.58
N GLY A 52 -7.82 -4.76 -10.33
CA GLY A 52 -8.01 -3.87 -9.17
C GLY A 52 -6.83 -2.95 -8.93
N CYS A 53 -5.61 -3.47 -9.00
CA CYS A 53 -4.40 -2.67 -8.85
C CYS A 53 -4.29 -1.60 -9.95
N LEU A 54 -4.47 -1.99 -11.22
CA LEU A 54 -4.47 -1.07 -12.36
C LEU A 54 -5.59 -0.04 -12.28
N TYR A 55 -6.78 -0.45 -11.82
CA TYR A 55 -7.89 0.47 -11.58
C TYR A 55 -7.49 1.56 -10.59
N LEU A 56 -6.92 1.19 -9.43
CA LEU A 56 -6.48 2.17 -8.43
C LEU A 56 -5.47 3.15 -9.02
N PHE A 57 -4.43 2.64 -9.71
CA PHE A 57 -3.43 3.52 -10.31
C PHE A 57 -4.01 4.44 -11.37
N LYS A 58 -4.88 3.94 -12.27
CA LYS A 58 -5.51 4.78 -13.30
C LYS A 58 -6.49 5.81 -12.70
N GLN A 59 -7.28 5.43 -11.71
CA GLN A 59 -8.28 6.32 -11.12
C GLN A 59 -7.66 7.38 -10.21
N ILE A 60 -6.47 7.13 -9.67
CA ILE A 60 -5.82 8.04 -8.72
C ILE A 60 -4.67 8.81 -9.36
N PHE A 61 -4.01 8.24 -10.36
CA PHE A 61 -2.82 8.82 -11.01
C PHE A 61 -2.91 8.87 -12.54
N GLY A 62 -4.04 8.54 -13.16
CA GLY A 62 -4.13 8.37 -14.62
C GLY A 62 -4.12 9.64 -15.45
N THR A 63 -4.22 10.81 -14.82
CA THR A 63 -4.07 12.11 -15.48
C THR A 63 -3.18 13.01 -14.64
N SER A 64 -2.57 14.02 -15.28
CA SER A 64 -1.77 15.02 -14.55
C SER A 64 -2.56 15.78 -13.49
N GLU A 65 -3.86 16.02 -13.70
CA GLU A 65 -4.74 16.65 -12.73
C GLU A 65 -4.93 15.78 -11.48
N LEU A 66 -5.27 14.50 -11.68
CA LEU A 66 -5.42 13.55 -10.59
C LEU A 66 -4.11 13.39 -9.81
N PHE A 67 -3.00 13.27 -10.55
CA PHE A 67 -1.67 13.18 -9.96
C PHE A 67 -1.34 14.39 -9.08
N LYS A 68 -1.54 15.62 -9.59
CA LYS A 68 -1.31 16.86 -8.83
C LYS A 68 -2.21 16.96 -7.61
N SER A 69 -3.48 16.56 -7.72
CA SER A 69 -4.40 16.55 -6.58
C SER A 69 -3.89 15.67 -5.44
N VAL A 70 -3.38 14.48 -5.77
CA VAL A 70 -2.77 13.56 -4.79
C VAL A 70 -1.47 14.14 -4.23
N ALA A 71 -0.56 14.59 -5.10
CA ALA A 71 0.74 15.11 -4.68
C ALA A 71 0.59 16.30 -3.73
N ASN A 72 -0.31 17.23 -4.03
CA ASN A 72 -0.59 18.40 -3.20
C ASN A 72 -1.19 18.03 -1.85
N SER A 73 -1.92 16.91 -1.76
CA SER A 73 -2.48 16.43 -0.50
C SER A 73 -1.46 15.70 0.39
N ASN A 74 -0.22 15.49 -0.07
CA ASN A 74 0.86 14.81 0.64
C ASN A 74 0.46 13.43 1.20
N ILE A 75 -0.39 12.70 0.48
CA ILE A 75 -0.88 11.39 0.90
C ILE A 75 0.01 10.30 0.30
N ASN A 76 0.48 9.37 1.13
CA ASN A 76 1.23 8.19 0.69
C ASN A 76 0.31 7.13 0.02
N ILE A 77 -0.46 7.52 -1.00
CA ILE A 77 -1.46 6.65 -1.64
C ILE A 77 -0.84 5.39 -2.23
N VAL A 78 0.36 5.50 -2.81
CA VAL A 78 1.06 4.34 -3.38
C VAL A 78 1.25 3.26 -2.31
N GLU A 79 1.53 3.64 -1.06
CA GLU A 79 1.68 2.68 0.04
C GLU A 79 0.35 2.00 0.35
N TYR A 80 -0.77 2.73 0.36
CA TYR A 80 -2.10 2.13 0.54
C TYR A 80 -2.50 1.17 -0.59
N ILE A 81 -2.19 1.51 -1.84
CA ILE A 81 -2.41 0.59 -2.97
C ILE A 81 -1.57 -0.68 -2.79
N LEU A 82 -0.31 -0.54 -2.37
CA LEU A 82 0.56 -1.69 -2.12
C LEU A 82 0.16 -2.49 -0.88
N ILE A 83 -0.36 -1.87 0.17
CA ILE A 83 -0.94 -2.57 1.34
C ILE A 83 -2.11 -3.45 0.87
N TRP A 84 -3.07 -2.88 0.13
CA TRP A 84 -4.20 -3.64 -0.42
C TRP A 84 -3.73 -4.77 -1.34
N LEU A 85 -2.84 -4.47 -2.31
CA LEU A 85 -2.32 -5.46 -3.25
C LEU A 85 -1.64 -6.63 -2.52
N SER A 86 -0.76 -6.31 -1.57
CA SER A 86 -0.01 -7.30 -0.79
C SER A 86 -0.94 -8.16 0.05
N TYR A 87 -1.93 -7.54 0.69
CA TYR A 87 -2.93 -8.26 1.48
C TYR A 87 -3.74 -9.21 0.61
N MET A 88 -4.30 -8.72 -0.50
CA MET A 88 -5.10 -9.53 -1.41
C MET A 88 -4.31 -10.72 -1.97
N LEU A 89 -3.03 -10.52 -2.33
CA LEU A 89 -2.17 -11.61 -2.78
C LEU A 89 -1.87 -12.62 -1.67
N ASN A 90 -1.83 -12.19 -0.40
CA ASN A 90 -1.50 -13.04 0.75
C ASN A 90 -2.70 -13.77 1.36
N LEU A 91 -3.94 -13.46 0.92
CA LEU A 91 -5.14 -14.20 1.36
C LEU A 91 -5.08 -15.68 1.00
N LYS A 92 -4.49 -16.01 -0.16
CA LYS A 92 -4.29 -17.38 -0.63
C LYS A 92 -2.85 -17.57 -1.10
N GLU A 93 -2.14 -18.51 -0.50
CA GLU A 93 -0.76 -18.83 -0.90
C GLU A 93 -0.72 -19.31 -2.35
N GLN A 94 0.24 -18.79 -3.13
CA GLN A 94 0.45 -19.24 -4.50
C GLN A 94 1.47 -20.38 -4.49
N PRO A 95 1.34 -21.36 -5.41
CA PRO A 95 2.30 -22.45 -5.52
C PRO A 95 3.68 -21.91 -5.94
N GLY A 96 4.69 -22.08 -5.09
CA GLY A 96 6.07 -21.65 -5.36
C GLY A 96 6.85 -21.31 -4.10
N ASN A 97 8.12 -20.93 -4.26
CA ASN A 97 9.01 -20.51 -3.17
C ASN A 97 9.16 -18.98 -3.06
N ASP A 98 8.65 -18.23 -4.03
CA ASP A 98 8.76 -16.77 -4.05
C ASP A 98 7.60 -16.14 -3.26
N ASN A 99 7.87 -15.02 -2.57
CA ASN A 99 6.80 -14.20 -1.99
C ASN A 99 5.78 -13.83 -3.08
N ASN A 100 4.47 -13.99 -2.81
CA ASN A 100 3.39 -13.74 -3.76
C ASN A 100 3.50 -12.34 -4.41
N LEU A 101 3.89 -11.32 -3.63
CA LEU A 101 4.08 -9.96 -4.14
C LEU A 101 5.32 -9.84 -5.05
N ASN A 102 6.42 -10.55 -4.74
CA ASN A 102 7.60 -10.59 -5.61
C ASN A 102 7.28 -11.23 -6.96
N PHE A 103 6.56 -12.35 -6.93
CA PHE A 103 6.09 -13.02 -8.12
C PHE A 103 5.24 -12.07 -8.97
N PHE A 104 4.20 -11.49 -8.36
CA PHE A 104 3.31 -10.52 -9.02
C PHE A 104 4.09 -9.32 -9.60
N TYR A 105 5.05 -8.77 -8.86
CA TYR A 105 5.86 -7.66 -9.34
C TYR A 105 6.64 -8.04 -10.61
N SER A 106 7.32 -9.19 -10.60
CA SER A 106 8.16 -9.63 -11.72
C SER A 106 7.36 -10.02 -12.97
N THR A 107 6.16 -10.56 -12.82
CA THR A 107 5.32 -11.03 -13.94
C THR A 107 4.39 -9.96 -14.47
N THR A 108 3.94 -9.05 -13.61
CA THR A 108 2.80 -8.17 -13.89
C THR A 108 3.18 -6.70 -13.86
N ILE A 109 3.87 -6.25 -12.81
CA ILE A 109 4.30 -4.85 -12.69
C ILE A 109 5.42 -4.51 -13.68
N ASP A 110 6.29 -5.47 -13.99
CA ASP A 110 7.35 -5.31 -14.99
C ASP A 110 6.86 -5.52 -16.45
N ASN A 111 5.57 -5.39 -16.71
CA ASN A 111 4.95 -5.49 -18.04
C ASN A 111 4.47 -4.11 -18.56
N ASP A 112 4.11 -4.03 -19.84
CA ASP A 112 3.82 -2.81 -20.59
C ASP A 112 2.70 -1.96 -19.96
N LYS A 113 1.67 -2.58 -19.36
CA LYS A 113 0.53 -1.88 -18.74
C LYS A 113 0.90 -0.93 -17.61
N TYR A 114 1.90 -1.28 -16.80
CA TYR A 114 2.38 -0.43 -15.70
C TYR A 114 3.48 0.54 -16.16
N LYS A 115 3.98 0.35 -17.39
CA LYS A 115 5.00 1.19 -18.03
C LYS A 115 4.39 2.29 -18.92
N ILE A 116 3.06 2.35 -19.02
CA ILE A 116 2.34 3.43 -19.72
C ILE A 116 2.67 4.77 -19.09
N SER A 117 3.04 5.75 -19.92
CA SER A 117 3.36 7.09 -19.47
C SER A 117 2.14 7.83 -18.94
N ILE A 118 2.30 8.54 -17.83
CA ILE A 118 1.26 9.43 -17.31
C ILE A 118 1.45 10.80 -17.96
N THR A 119 0.53 11.18 -18.85
CA THR A 119 0.63 12.43 -19.60
C THR A 119 0.61 13.65 -18.69
N GLY A 120 1.61 14.53 -18.83
CA GLY A 120 1.71 15.81 -18.13
C GLY A 120 2.40 15.77 -16.76
N VAL A 121 3.06 14.67 -16.39
CA VAL A 121 3.88 14.52 -15.16
C VAL A 121 5.23 13.84 -15.43
N GLU A 122 5.65 13.80 -16.69
CA GLU A 122 6.81 13.04 -17.16
C GLU A 122 8.14 13.47 -16.51
N ASN A 123 8.19 14.71 -16.01
CA ASN A 123 9.35 15.25 -15.30
C ASN A 123 9.51 14.69 -13.88
N ASP A 124 8.43 14.22 -13.25
CA ASP A 124 8.44 13.71 -11.88
C ASP A 124 8.43 12.18 -11.82
N TYR A 125 7.62 11.56 -12.70
CA TYR A 125 7.42 10.11 -12.78
C TYR A 125 7.14 9.70 -14.22
N LYS A 126 7.76 8.61 -14.68
CA LYS A 126 7.54 8.16 -16.06
C LYS A 126 6.25 7.38 -16.20
N ASN A 127 5.91 6.53 -15.22
CA ASN A 127 4.78 5.61 -15.29
C ASN A 127 4.41 5.06 -13.89
N TYR A 128 3.40 4.18 -13.80
CA TYR A 128 2.99 3.58 -12.52
C TYR A 128 4.06 2.67 -11.92
N LYS A 129 4.83 1.96 -12.74
CA LYS A 129 5.94 1.14 -12.26
C LYS A 129 6.98 1.99 -11.53
N ASP A 130 7.29 3.18 -12.01
CA ASP A 130 8.23 4.09 -11.32
C ASP A 130 7.74 4.50 -9.93
N LEU A 131 6.42 4.68 -9.74
CA LEU A 131 5.83 4.94 -8.42
C LEU A 131 6.04 3.74 -7.48
N ILE A 132 5.79 2.53 -7.97
CA ILE A 132 5.95 1.27 -7.22
C ILE A 132 7.42 1.01 -6.89
N ASP A 133 8.33 1.30 -7.82
CA ASP A 133 9.77 1.08 -7.68
C ASP A 133 10.36 1.85 -6.50
N LYS A 134 9.83 3.04 -6.20
CA LYS A 134 10.22 3.83 -5.02
C LYS A 134 9.78 3.22 -3.69
N LYS A 135 8.87 2.23 -3.73
CA LYS A 135 8.29 1.54 -2.55
C LYS A 135 8.59 0.04 -2.56
N LYS A 136 9.71 -0.37 -3.19
CA LYS A 136 10.15 -1.78 -3.25
C LYS A 136 10.33 -2.47 -1.91
N TYR A 137 10.44 -1.75 -0.80
CA TYR A 137 10.52 -2.36 0.53
C TYR A 137 9.27 -3.22 0.84
N PHE A 138 8.11 -2.92 0.23
CA PHE A 138 6.89 -3.74 0.32
C PHE A 138 7.10 -5.20 -0.10
N LEU A 139 7.99 -5.44 -1.07
CA LEU A 139 8.32 -6.75 -1.60
C LEU A 139 8.88 -7.74 -0.56
N GLY A 140 9.45 -7.21 0.53
CA GLY A 140 10.01 -8.00 1.62
C GLY A 140 9.17 -7.97 2.90
N MET A 141 7.98 -7.36 2.89
CA MET A 141 7.17 -7.25 4.10
C MET A 141 6.58 -8.59 4.53
N ASP A 142 6.59 -8.83 5.84
CA ASP A 142 5.97 -10.00 6.43
C ASP A 142 4.44 -9.97 6.25
N LYS A 143 3.85 -11.14 5.95
CA LYS A 143 2.41 -11.24 5.67
C LYS A 143 1.52 -10.82 6.85
N LYS A 144 1.93 -11.09 8.08
CA LYS A 144 1.18 -10.68 9.29
C LYS A 144 1.26 -9.17 9.48
N ILE A 145 2.43 -8.59 9.25
CA ILE A 145 2.61 -7.13 9.29
C ILE A 145 1.72 -6.46 8.23
N ILE A 146 1.71 -6.96 6.98
CA ILE A 146 0.80 -6.49 5.93
C ILE A 146 -0.67 -6.60 6.36
N SER A 147 -1.09 -7.72 6.95
CA SER A 147 -2.46 -7.90 7.46
C SER A 147 -2.83 -6.84 8.49
N ASN A 148 -1.95 -6.58 9.46
CA ASN A 148 -2.17 -5.56 10.48
C ASN A 148 -2.35 -4.16 9.88
N PHE A 149 -1.45 -3.78 8.95
CA PHE A 149 -1.55 -2.51 8.25
C PHE A 149 -2.81 -2.41 7.39
N TYR A 150 -3.19 -3.50 6.71
CA TYR A 150 -4.40 -3.54 5.89
C TYR A 150 -5.67 -3.35 6.71
N GLU A 151 -5.80 -4.03 7.85
CA GLU A 151 -6.96 -3.88 8.74
C GLU A 151 -7.12 -2.44 9.24
N ALA A 152 -6.02 -1.82 9.70
CA ALA A 152 -6.03 -0.43 10.14
C ALA A 152 -6.36 0.54 8.99
N PHE A 153 -5.74 0.34 7.83
CA PHE A 153 -6.01 1.10 6.61
C PHE A 153 -7.48 1.00 6.19
N LYS A 154 -8.07 -0.20 6.20
CA LYS A 154 -9.45 -0.42 5.80
C LYS A 154 -10.42 0.35 6.70
N LEU A 155 -10.27 0.22 8.02
CA LEU A 155 -11.08 0.96 9.00
C LEU A 155 -11.00 2.48 8.77
N LEU A 156 -9.80 2.98 8.54
CA LEU A 156 -9.58 4.39 8.23
C LEU A 156 -10.27 4.79 6.92
N CYS A 157 -10.20 3.97 5.89
CA CYS A 157 -10.80 4.30 4.62
C CYS A 157 -12.32 4.27 4.65
N GLU A 158 -12.92 3.30 5.34
CA GLU A 158 -14.37 3.24 5.55
C GLU A 158 -14.87 4.51 6.26
N MET A 159 -14.15 4.99 7.28
CA MET A 159 -14.47 6.27 7.93
C MET A 159 -14.48 7.43 6.91
N TYR A 160 -13.43 7.57 6.10
CA TYR A 160 -13.36 8.63 5.08
C TYR A 160 -14.45 8.52 4.00
N ALA A 161 -14.79 7.30 3.57
CA ALA A 161 -15.76 7.07 2.50
C ALA A 161 -17.21 7.28 2.94
N GLU A 162 -17.52 6.95 4.19
CA GLU A 162 -18.87 7.09 4.76
C GLU A 162 -19.14 8.48 5.34
N PHE A 163 -18.09 9.22 5.70
CA PHE A 163 -18.23 10.53 6.29
C PHE A 163 -18.94 11.53 5.34
N ASP A 164 -20.01 12.16 5.84
CA ASP A 164 -20.75 13.20 5.16
C ASP A 164 -20.74 14.47 6.02
N ASP A 165 -20.17 15.56 5.48
CA ASP A 165 -20.09 16.85 6.15
C ASP A 165 -21.47 17.42 6.52
N LYS A 166 -22.53 16.97 5.84
CA LYS A 166 -23.92 17.42 6.07
C LYS A 166 -24.63 16.62 7.16
N SER A 167 -24.14 15.43 7.51
CA SER A 167 -24.75 14.61 8.56
C SER A 167 -24.20 14.98 9.93
N SER A 168 -25.08 15.20 10.90
CA SER A 168 -24.68 15.50 12.28
C SER A 168 -24.02 14.31 13.01
N TYR A 169 -24.19 13.08 12.48
CA TYR A 169 -23.69 11.87 13.11
C TYR A 169 -23.36 10.79 12.06
N CYS A 170 -22.26 10.06 12.30
CA CYS A 170 -21.88 8.88 11.53
C CYS A 170 -21.59 7.71 12.49
N ALA A 171 -22.56 6.79 12.63
CA ALA A 171 -22.49 5.65 13.54
C ALA A 171 -21.32 4.70 13.18
N ASN A 172 -21.22 4.33 11.89
CA ASN A 172 -20.14 3.47 11.42
C ASN A 172 -18.78 4.13 11.58
N CYS A 173 -18.66 5.45 11.31
CA CYS A 173 -17.42 6.17 11.50
C CYS A 173 -16.96 6.12 12.98
N SER A 174 -17.89 6.28 13.94
CA SER A 174 -17.59 6.18 15.37
C SER A 174 -17.11 4.78 15.78
N LYS A 175 -17.79 3.74 15.28
CA LYS A 175 -17.39 2.34 15.49
C LYS A 175 -16.00 2.06 14.90
N ASN A 176 -15.77 2.50 13.67
CA ASN A 176 -14.50 2.32 12.97
C ASN A 176 -13.37 3.14 13.61
N ALA A 177 -13.65 4.32 14.15
CA ALA A 177 -12.68 5.12 14.90
C ALA A 177 -12.20 4.38 16.15
N SER A 178 -13.14 3.80 16.90
CA SER A 178 -12.81 3.02 18.10
C SER A 178 -11.99 1.76 17.75
N ASN A 179 -12.39 1.04 16.71
CA ASN A 179 -11.65 -0.12 16.21
C ASN A 179 -10.25 0.26 15.70
N PHE A 180 -10.13 1.39 15.01
CA PHE A 180 -8.86 1.89 14.49
C PHE A 180 -7.90 2.20 15.64
N VAL A 181 -8.35 2.92 16.68
CA VAL A 181 -7.51 3.26 17.83
C VAL A 181 -7.03 2.02 18.58
N ASN A 182 -7.89 1.01 18.75
CA ASN A 182 -7.50 -0.26 19.34
C ASN A 182 -6.45 -0.99 18.48
N LYS A 183 -6.69 -1.10 17.17
CA LYS A 183 -5.74 -1.72 16.24
C LYS A 183 -4.40 -0.98 16.21
N TYR A 184 -4.44 0.35 16.19
CA TYR A 184 -3.23 1.19 16.25
C TYR A 184 -2.45 0.94 17.54
N LYS A 185 -3.13 0.85 18.69
CA LYS A 185 -2.49 0.56 19.98
C LYS A 185 -1.75 -0.77 19.95
N GLU A 186 -2.37 -1.82 19.42
CA GLU A 186 -1.72 -3.14 19.24
C GLU A 186 -0.48 -3.03 18.36
N MET A 187 -0.60 -2.38 17.20
CA MET A 187 0.51 -2.21 16.25
C MET A 187 1.64 -1.35 16.81
N ASN A 188 1.32 -0.32 17.61
CA ASN A 188 2.30 0.54 18.26
C ASN A 188 3.03 -0.16 19.42
N GLN A 189 2.54 -1.31 19.88
CA GLN A 189 3.20 -2.15 20.89
C GLN A 189 4.04 -3.27 20.28
N ASP A 190 3.89 -3.52 18.98
CA ASP A 190 4.60 -4.58 18.26
C ASP A 190 6.08 -4.20 18.08
N SER A 191 6.97 -5.04 18.63
CA SER A 191 8.41 -4.80 18.57
C SER A 191 9.00 -4.91 17.16
N VAL A 192 8.40 -5.71 16.27
CA VAL A 192 8.81 -5.82 14.86
C VAL A 192 8.44 -4.53 14.12
N ILE A 193 7.27 -3.95 14.39
CA ILE A 193 6.87 -2.66 13.82
C ILE A 193 7.77 -1.54 14.32
N ASN A 194 8.01 -1.48 15.63
CA ASN A 194 8.81 -0.41 16.25
C ASN A 194 10.31 -0.48 15.95
N SER A 195 10.84 -1.66 15.63
CA SER A 195 12.25 -1.85 15.28
C SER A 195 12.57 -1.59 13.81
N ASN A 196 11.56 -1.49 12.94
CA ASN A 196 11.74 -1.29 11.50
C ASN A 196 11.34 0.14 11.07
N ASP A 197 12.25 0.86 10.45
CA ASP A 197 12.02 2.26 10.05
C ASP A 197 10.90 2.43 9.02
N TYR A 198 10.77 1.53 8.05
CA TYR A 198 9.69 1.58 7.07
C TYR A 198 8.33 1.33 7.74
N TYR A 199 8.26 0.42 8.72
CA TYR A 199 7.01 0.11 9.42
C TYR A 199 6.59 1.25 10.34
N LYS A 200 7.54 1.87 11.04
CA LYS A 200 7.29 3.11 11.79
C LYS A 200 6.76 4.23 10.90
N GLN A 201 7.32 4.39 9.70
CA GLN A 201 6.85 5.41 8.75
C GLN A 201 5.42 5.14 8.26
N LEU A 202 5.08 3.88 7.97
CA LEU A 202 3.71 3.48 7.61
C LEU A 202 2.74 3.72 8.77
N LEU A 203 3.13 3.36 9.99
CA LEU A 203 2.32 3.56 11.19
C LEU A 203 2.08 5.06 11.45
N SER A 204 3.12 5.88 11.30
CA SER A 204 3.02 7.34 11.40
C SER A 204 2.12 7.93 10.31
N THR A 205 2.13 7.36 9.09
CA THR A 205 1.23 7.78 8.02
C THR A 205 -0.23 7.52 8.41
N LEU A 206 -0.54 6.31 8.92
CA LEU A 206 -1.88 5.97 9.40
C LEU A 206 -2.31 6.86 10.57
N SER A 207 -1.43 7.14 11.54
CA SER A 207 -1.75 8.01 12.68
C SER A 207 -2.07 9.42 12.22
N ASN A 208 -1.25 9.99 11.33
CA ASN A 208 -1.44 11.34 10.81
C ASN A 208 -2.76 11.44 10.04
N ASP A 209 -3.08 10.43 9.24
CA ASP A 209 -4.32 10.40 8.48
C ASP A 209 -5.56 10.29 9.40
N TYR A 210 -5.49 9.51 10.48
CA TYR A 210 -6.56 9.48 11.48
C TYR A 210 -6.72 10.81 12.21
N ILE A 211 -5.62 11.44 12.62
CA ILE A 211 -5.64 12.76 13.29
C ILE A 211 -6.26 13.80 12.34
N ASN A 212 -5.88 13.79 11.06
CA ASN A 212 -6.44 14.68 10.05
C ASN A 212 -7.94 14.46 9.87
N PHE A 213 -8.39 13.20 9.81
CA PHE A 213 -9.81 12.86 9.77
C PHE A 213 -10.58 13.40 10.98
N LYS A 214 -10.07 13.13 12.18
CA LYS A 214 -10.66 13.59 13.44
C LYS A 214 -10.75 15.12 13.49
N ASN A 215 -9.68 15.83 13.11
CA ASN A 215 -9.64 17.30 13.09
C ASN A 215 -10.64 17.89 12.09
N HIS A 216 -10.72 17.33 10.88
CA HIS A 216 -11.70 17.73 9.88
C HIS A 216 -13.12 17.55 10.42
N CYS A 217 -13.42 16.38 10.97
CA CYS A 217 -14.75 16.11 11.48
C CYS A 217 -15.13 16.96 12.71
N ASN A 218 -14.18 17.24 13.61
CA ASN A 218 -14.40 18.13 14.75
C ASN A 218 -14.73 19.55 14.30
N SER A 219 -14.10 20.02 13.21
CA SER A 219 -14.40 21.32 12.61
C SER A 219 -15.82 21.38 12.04
N SER A 220 -16.32 20.25 11.53
CA SER A 220 -17.71 20.10 11.07
C SER A 220 -18.72 19.87 12.21
N GLY A 221 -18.27 19.69 13.46
CA GLY A 221 -19.12 19.50 14.65
C GLY A 221 -19.58 18.05 14.91
N ASN A 222 -19.13 17.08 14.12
CA ASN A 222 -19.79 15.76 14.00
C ASN A 222 -19.06 14.59 14.70
N CYS A 223 -17.89 14.80 15.33
CA CYS A 223 -17.03 13.72 15.87
C CYS A 223 -16.36 13.98 17.23
N LYS A 224 -16.94 14.80 18.10
CA LYS A 224 -16.33 15.14 19.40
C LYS A 224 -15.99 13.92 20.26
N ASP A 225 -16.69 12.80 20.07
CA ASP A 225 -16.54 11.58 20.86
C ASP A 225 -15.52 10.56 20.30
N TYR A 226 -14.74 10.92 19.27
CA TYR A 226 -13.80 9.95 18.68
C TYR A 226 -12.56 9.79 19.56
N PRO A 227 -12.14 8.56 19.90
CA PRO A 227 -11.02 8.36 20.82
C PRO A 227 -9.72 8.99 20.32
N ASP A 228 -8.86 9.44 21.23
CA ASP A 228 -7.51 9.88 20.87
C ASP A 228 -6.60 8.68 20.64
N LEU A 229 -5.60 8.85 19.77
CA LEU A 229 -4.52 7.88 19.68
C LEU A 229 -3.69 7.91 20.97
N PRO A 230 -3.22 6.75 21.45
CA PRO A 230 -2.32 6.71 22.59
C PRO A 230 -1.07 7.56 22.30
N LYS A 231 -0.69 8.43 23.24
CA LYS A 231 0.55 9.20 23.15
C LYS A 231 1.74 8.22 23.17
N ILE A 232 2.76 8.55 22.38
CA ILE A 232 3.99 7.76 22.24
C ILE A 232 4.87 7.84 23.52
N GLU A 233 4.54 8.73 24.47
CA GLU A 233 5.29 8.90 25.71
C GLU A 233 5.17 7.67 26.63
N ASN A 234 6.26 6.89 26.65
CA ASN A 234 6.70 5.99 27.71
C ASN A 234 5.82 4.75 27.99
N MET A 235 5.83 3.79 27.06
CA MET A 235 5.58 2.37 27.39
C MET A 235 6.83 1.67 27.99
N GLN A 236 7.52 2.35 28.90
CA GLN A 236 8.57 1.75 29.75
C GLN A 236 8.28 1.84 31.26
N THR A 237 7.14 2.39 31.68
CA THR A 237 6.72 2.34 33.09
C THR A 237 5.84 1.11 33.37
N SER A 238 6.43 -0.08 33.23
CA SER A 238 6.04 -1.25 34.06
C SER A 238 7.23 -1.95 34.72
N ALA A 239 8.42 -1.33 34.68
CA ALA A 239 9.52 -1.71 35.54
C ALA A 239 10.25 -0.44 35.99
N HIS A 240 10.40 -0.32 37.31
CA HIS A 240 11.12 0.70 38.05
C HIS A 240 10.44 2.05 38.35
N ILE A 241 9.95 2.11 39.59
CA ILE A 241 9.87 3.31 40.42
C ILE A 241 11.28 3.88 40.57
N SER A 242 11.45 5.18 40.27
CA SER A 242 12.33 6.10 41.01
C SER A 242 12.05 7.55 40.60
N GLU A 243 12.09 8.43 41.59
CA GLU A 243 11.72 9.84 41.63
C GLU A 243 12.35 10.78 40.58
N ASP A 244 11.63 11.91 40.43
CA ASP A 244 12.10 13.27 40.14
C ASP A 244 12.72 13.61 38.78
N THR A 245 12.01 14.42 38.00
CA THR A 245 12.29 15.87 37.86
C THR A 245 11.60 16.44 36.61
N SER A 246 10.87 17.54 36.82
CA SER A 246 10.29 18.43 35.81
C SER A 246 11.29 18.86 34.72
N ALA A 247 10.89 18.77 33.45
CA ALA A 247 11.39 19.70 32.42
C ALA A 247 10.38 19.85 31.26
N SER A 248 9.80 21.04 31.18
CA SER A 248 9.19 21.58 29.95
C SER A 248 10.21 21.60 28.81
N SER A 249 9.83 21.18 27.60
CA SER A 249 10.58 21.58 26.40
C SER A 249 9.68 21.68 25.17
N SER A 250 9.75 22.86 24.58
CA SER A 250 8.93 23.43 23.54
C SER A 250 9.18 22.85 22.15
N VAL A 251 8.09 22.81 21.40
CA VAL A 251 8.01 22.85 19.94
C VAL A 251 9.15 23.68 19.32
N THR A 252 9.97 23.06 18.46
CA THR A 252 10.45 23.58 17.16
C THR A 252 11.50 22.60 16.62
N ASN A 253 11.20 21.90 15.52
CA ASN A 253 12.21 21.34 14.61
C ASN A 253 11.56 21.09 13.23
N LYS A 254 11.41 22.18 12.46
CA LYS A 254 11.14 22.16 11.01
C LYS A 254 12.27 22.93 10.32
N LEU A 255 13.34 22.23 9.98
CA LEU A 255 14.34 22.48 8.92
C LEU A 255 15.54 21.58 9.21
N PHE A 256 16.28 21.12 8.19
CA PHE A 256 17.52 20.33 8.26
C PHE A 256 17.47 18.81 8.05
N THR A 257 16.58 18.31 7.18
CA THR A 257 16.66 16.90 6.69
C THR A 257 16.70 16.78 5.16
N VAL A 258 17.26 17.76 4.44
CA VAL A 258 17.30 17.74 2.96
C VAL A 258 18.70 17.55 2.37
N LEU A 259 19.79 17.75 3.13
CA LEU A 259 21.14 17.62 2.56
C LEU A 259 21.79 16.22 2.69
N SER A 260 21.31 15.34 3.56
CA SER A 260 21.98 14.05 3.82
C SER A 260 21.55 12.90 2.88
N ILE A 261 20.46 13.08 2.13
CA ILE A 261 19.85 12.01 1.31
C ILE A 261 20.61 11.78 -0.01
N PHE A 262 21.34 12.79 -0.52
CA PHE A 262 22.05 12.68 -1.80
C PHE A 262 23.31 11.78 -1.74
N GLY A 263 23.95 11.63 -0.57
CA GLY A 263 25.14 10.77 -0.42
C GLY A 263 24.84 9.27 -0.51
N VAL A 264 23.69 8.84 0.01
CA VAL A 264 23.29 7.41 0.04
C VAL A 264 22.81 6.93 -1.35
N ILE A 265 22.15 7.79 -2.12
CA ILE A 265 21.65 7.47 -3.46
C ILE A 265 22.81 7.18 -4.43
N ALA A 266 23.90 7.96 -4.36
CA ALA A 266 25.06 7.75 -5.22
C ALA A 266 25.78 6.41 -4.93
N PHE A 267 25.88 6.02 -3.65
CA PHE A 267 26.54 4.77 -3.24
C PHE A 267 25.75 3.52 -3.65
N LEU A 268 24.41 3.55 -3.56
CA LEU A 268 23.55 2.43 -3.96
C LEU A 268 23.45 2.25 -5.49
N LEU A 269 23.50 3.34 -6.26
CA LEU A 269 23.52 3.27 -7.73
C LEU A 269 24.78 2.59 -8.27
N GLY A 270 25.94 2.82 -7.64
CA GLY A 270 27.21 2.19 -8.02
C GLY A 270 27.22 0.65 -7.88
N ILE A 271 26.54 0.11 -6.87
CA ILE A 271 26.49 -1.34 -6.61
C ILE A 271 25.46 -2.03 -7.53
N SER A 272 24.32 -1.38 -7.79
CA SER A 272 23.25 -1.95 -8.62
C SER A 272 23.61 -2.05 -10.11
N TYR A 273 24.44 -1.13 -10.63
CA TYR A 273 24.90 -1.15 -12.02
C TYR A 273 25.77 -2.38 -12.34
N LYS A 274 26.62 -2.80 -11.39
CA LYS A 274 27.56 -3.91 -11.59
C LYS A 274 26.88 -5.29 -11.57
N TYR A 275 25.80 -5.46 -10.80
CA TYR A 275 25.06 -6.74 -10.73
C TYR A 275 23.99 -6.91 -11.83
N SER A 276 23.40 -5.80 -12.30
CA SER A 276 22.32 -5.83 -13.31
C SER A 276 22.81 -6.27 -14.70
N LEU A 277 23.99 -5.81 -15.14
CA LEU A 277 24.44 -6.04 -16.52
C LEU A 277 24.86 -7.50 -16.79
N PHE A 278 25.33 -8.23 -15.76
CA PHE A 278 25.90 -9.58 -15.92
C PHE A 278 24.97 -10.73 -15.52
N GLY A 279 24.04 -10.52 -14.58
CA GLY A 279 23.16 -11.58 -14.07
C GLY A 279 21.97 -11.92 -14.98
N PHE A 280 21.30 -10.90 -15.51
CA PHE A 280 20.03 -11.06 -16.23
C PHE A 280 20.19 -11.70 -17.62
N ARG A 281 21.27 -11.35 -18.34
CA ARG A 281 21.53 -11.90 -19.68
C ARG A 281 21.69 -13.42 -19.69
N LYS A 282 22.26 -13.98 -18.61
CA LYS A 282 22.57 -15.42 -18.49
C LYS A 282 21.35 -16.27 -18.11
N ARG A 283 20.38 -15.72 -17.37
CA ARG A 283 19.12 -16.42 -17.01
C ARG A 283 18.13 -16.47 -18.19
N PHE A 284 17.97 -15.37 -18.91
CA PHE A 284 17.07 -15.29 -20.07
C PHE A 284 17.45 -16.29 -21.19
N GLN A 285 18.74 -16.45 -21.49
CA GLN A 285 19.20 -17.41 -22.49
C GLN A 285 18.91 -18.87 -22.09
N LYS A 286 19.08 -19.23 -20.81
CA LYS A 286 18.76 -20.58 -20.31
C LYS A 286 17.26 -20.90 -20.41
N GLN A 287 16.40 -19.92 -20.17
CA GLN A 287 14.95 -20.11 -20.21
C GLN A 287 14.45 -20.24 -21.66
N LYS A 288 14.99 -19.44 -22.59
CA LYS A 288 14.71 -19.57 -24.04
C LYS A 288 15.14 -20.93 -24.60
N LEU A 289 16.25 -21.51 -24.10
CA LEU A 289 16.71 -22.84 -24.52
C LEU A 289 15.77 -23.96 -24.02
N ARG A 290 15.27 -23.85 -22.78
CA ARG A 290 14.32 -24.81 -22.19
C ARG A 290 12.97 -24.81 -22.92
N GLU A 291 12.47 -23.65 -23.29
CA GLU A 291 11.23 -23.52 -24.09
C GLU A 291 11.38 -24.11 -25.49
N LYS A 292 12.53 -23.87 -26.17
CA LYS A 292 12.82 -24.52 -27.46
C LYS A 292 12.84 -26.06 -27.36
N LEU A 293 13.47 -26.61 -26.33
CA LEU A 293 13.51 -28.06 -26.10
C LEU A 293 12.12 -28.65 -25.83
N LYS A 294 11.27 -27.97 -25.05
CA LYS A 294 9.88 -28.39 -24.82
C LYS A 294 9.06 -28.41 -26.11
N ASN A 295 9.22 -27.40 -26.97
CA ASN A 295 8.50 -27.31 -28.24
C ASN A 295 8.95 -28.38 -29.25
N ILE A 296 10.25 -28.71 -29.28
CA ILE A 296 10.75 -29.84 -30.09
C ILE A 296 10.18 -31.16 -29.58
N LYS A 297 10.19 -31.39 -28.26
CA LYS A 297 9.62 -32.60 -27.65
C LYS A 297 8.12 -32.75 -27.93
N LYS A 298 7.35 -31.66 -27.93
CA LYS A 298 5.92 -31.68 -28.31
C LYS A 298 5.70 -32.07 -29.78
N ARG A 299 6.60 -31.69 -30.69
CA ARG A 299 6.52 -32.03 -32.13
C ARG A 299 6.95 -33.45 -32.45
N MET A 300 7.76 -34.08 -31.60
CA MET A 300 8.19 -35.47 -31.77
C MET A 300 7.19 -36.50 -31.23
N ASN A 301 6.27 -36.07 -30.37
CA ASN A 301 5.25 -36.92 -29.75
C ASN A 301 3.90 -36.87 -30.50
N HIS A 302 3.89 -36.31 -31.70
CA HIS A 302 2.73 -36.17 -32.59
C HIS A 302 3.11 -36.67 -33.98
#